data_AF-A0A9X2KBR8-F1
#
_entry.id   AF-A0A9X2KBR8-F1
#
_cell.length_a   1.000
_cell.length_b   1.000
_cell.length_c   1.000
_cell.angle_alpha   90.00
_cell.angle_beta   90.00
_cell.angle_gamma   90.00
#
_symmetry.space_group_name_H-M   'P 1'
#
loop_
_entity.id
_entity.type
_entity.pdbx_description
1 polymer ?
#
loop_
_entity_poly.entity_id
_entity_poly.type
_entity_poly.pdbx_seq_one_letter_code
_entity_poly.pdbx_strand_id
1 'polypeptide(L)'
;MLGLVRAAVAPLTRTRLFRALGPVLLPPLERLVRRLSGGRVQLSGLLVPSLVLHTTGARSGQRRDNHLMYTPDGHGSAIVAGTTFAQRRHPGWTYNLLRRPDASISVRGRELDVRAELIDAAPARELAWSRIEAQWPGYRAYERASGRTVRLFRLRPVAEQAVPRARARSRPTEPARRLAGMSRRRASEPIYSTAIVAGRGLFGALGLKRHVTGVENVPDTGGAVLAMTHFGYLEFALVEWVTWLADRRRIRFMAKQSVFDSPVTGPLMRGMRHIAVDMKAGAAAYAKAVEALRGGELLGVFPEAGVSASFTVRELKTGAVRLAAEAGVPVIPVAVWGGHRLLTKGHRVGFLERFGVPVSFAFGAPITVGADEDARVATGRLRERLQELVDRLQREYPVDGTGAWWQPRSLGGTAPTPEEAAASDAARDAAREARRAEA
;
A
#
# COMPACT_ATOMS: atom_id res chain seq x y z
N MET A 1 2.53 6.22 7.59
CA MET A 1 1.15 6.13 7.06
C MET A 1 0.29 7.32 7.50
N LEU A 2 0.01 7.49 8.80
CA LEU A 2 -0.76 8.63 9.35
C LEU A 2 -0.16 10.01 9.05
N GLY A 3 1.19 10.14 9.05
CA GLY A 3 1.87 11.41 8.79
C GLY A 3 1.81 11.92 7.35
N LEU A 4 1.68 11.02 6.36
CA LEU A 4 1.61 11.36 4.93
C LEU A 4 0.19 11.69 4.48
N VAL A 5 -0.80 10.94 4.98
CA VAL A 5 -2.22 11.29 4.83
C VAL A 5 -2.50 12.64 5.49
N ARG A 6 -1.91 12.89 6.67
CA ARG A 6 -1.96 14.20 7.33
C ARG A 6 -1.35 15.30 6.45
N ALA A 7 -0.17 15.09 5.87
CA ALA A 7 0.50 16.11 5.06
C ALA A 7 -0.27 16.45 3.79
N ALA A 8 -0.95 15.47 3.18
CA ALA A 8 -1.75 15.66 1.98
C ALA A 8 -3.11 16.31 2.27
N VAL A 9 -3.73 16.03 3.43
CA VAL A 9 -5.05 16.58 3.76
C VAL A 9 -4.99 17.86 4.60
N ALA A 10 -3.89 18.14 5.30
CA ALA A 10 -3.73 19.37 6.11
C ALA A 10 -3.91 20.70 5.33
N PRO A 11 -3.54 20.82 4.04
CA PRO A 11 -3.85 22.03 3.26
C PRO A 11 -5.35 22.12 2.92
N LEU A 12 -5.97 20.99 2.61
CA LEU A 12 -7.40 20.89 2.26
C LEU A 12 -8.30 21.28 3.44
N THR A 13 -7.90 20.95 4.67
CA THR A 13 -8.65 21.32 5.87
C THR A 13 -8.66 22.82 6.17
N ARG A 14 -7.75 23.59 5.54
CA ARG A 14 -7.68 25.06 5.67
C ARG A 14 -8.55 25.81 4.65
N THR A 15 -9.16 25.09 3.71
CA THR A 15 -10.00 25.70 2.66
C THR A 15 -11.38 26.11 3.18
N ARG A 16 -12.00 27.14 2.57
CA ARG A 16 -13.37 27.58 2.90
C ARG A 16 -14.41 26.46 2.65
N LEU A 17 -14.19 25.65 1.62
CA LEU A 17 -15.04 24.53 1.25
C LEU A 17 -15.06 23.44 2.33
N PHE A 18 -13.88 23.07 2.86
CA PHE A 18 -13.79 22.09 3.93
C PHE A 18 -14.39 22.61 5.25
N ARG A 19 -14.23 23.91 5.54
CA ARG A 19 -14.86 24.54 6.71
C ARG A 19 -16.39 24.52 6.65
N ALA A 20 -16.98 24.63 5.45
CA ALA A 20 -18.43 24.58 5.25
C ALA A 20 -18.99 23.15 5.26
N LEU A 21 -18.30 22.20 4.62
CA LEU A 21 -18.84 20.85 4.38
C LEU A 21 -18.34 19.80 5.38
N GLY A 22 -17.17 20.02 5.98
CA GLY A 22 -16.54 19.09 6.92
C GLY A 22 -17.43 18.71 8.12
N PRO A 23 -18.07 19.66 8.82
CA PRO A 23 -18.92 19.36 9.98
C PRO A 23 -20.14 18.47 9.66
N VAL A 24 -20.63 18.52 8.42
CA VAL A 24 -21.80 17.76 7.97
C VAL A 24 -21.40 16.38 7.44
N LEU A 25 -20.27 16.29 6.74
CA LEU A 25 -19.83 15.06 6.06
C LEU A 25 -18.98 14.13 6.93
N LEU A 26 -18.24 14.65 7.92
CA LEU A 26 -17.36 13.83 8.77
C LEU A 26 -18.12 12.89 9.73
N PRO A 27 -19.22 13.27 10.40
CA PRO A 27 -19.88 12.39 11.38
C PRO A 27 -20.49 11.09 10.79
N PRO A 28 -21.11 11.08 9.59
CA PRO A 28 -21.53 9.85 8.92
C PRO A 28 -20.34 8.96 8.52
N LEU A 29 -19.28 9.57 7.98
CA LEU A 29 -18.07 8.89 7.52
C LEU A 29 -17.32 8.25 8.70
N GLU A 30 -17.26 8.94 9.83
CA GLU A 30 -16.64 8.45 11.07
C GLU A 30 -17.44 7.32 11.71
N ARG A 31 -18.78 7.35 11.63
CA ARG A 31 -19.63 6.21 12.04
C ARG A 31 -19.37 4.97 11.19
N LEU A 32 -19.21 5.14 9.87
CA LEU A 32 -18.93 4.04 8.94
C LEU A 32 -17.55 3.43 9.21
N VAL A 33 -16.51 4.25 9.35
CA VAL A 33 -15.14 3.80 9.59
C VAL A 33 -14.98 3.13 10.95
N ARG A 34 -15.69 3.65 11.98
CA ARG A 34 -15.72 3.03 13.30
C ARG A 34 -16.39 1.66 13.27
N ARG A 35 -17.48 1.52 12.52
CA ARG A 35 -18.20 0.25 12.35
C ARG A 35 -17.36 -0.79 11.62
N LEU A 36 -16.61 -0.36 10.60
CA LEU A 36 -15.74 -1.23 9.80
C LEU A 36 -14.41 -1.60 10.48
N SER A 37 -13.90 -0.74 11.39
CA SER A 37 -12.64 -0.98 12.10
C SER A 37 -12.79 -1.58 13.50
N GLY A 38 -14.02 -1.91 13.92
CA GLY A 38 -14.29 -2.39 15.28
C GLY A 38 -13.88 -1.37 16.36
N GLY A 39 -13.95 -0.08 16.06
CA GLY A 39 -13.53 1.00 16.96
C GLY A 39 -12.02 1.26 17.03
N ARG A 40 -11.19 0.55 16.26
CA ARG A 40 -9.72 0.65 16.34
C ARG A 40 -9.12 1.78 15.50
N VAL A 41 -9.88 2.34 14.56
CA VAL A 41 -9.42 3.41 13.67
C VAL A 41 -10.37 4.58 13.75
N GLN A 42 -9.83 5.75 14.11
CA GLN A 42 -10.56 7.00 14.13
C GLN A 42 -10.15 7.83 12.90
N LEU A 43 -11.08 8.03 11.97
CA LEU A 43 -10.79 8.70 10.69
C LEU A 43 -10.29 10.14 10.89
N SER A 44 -10.80 10.83 11.93
CA SER A 44 -10.33 12.16 12.34
C SER A 44 -8.84 12.16 12.75
N GLY A 45 -8.28 11.05 13.26
CA GLY A 45 -6.87 10.91 13.61
C GLY A 45 -5.88 10.96 12.41
N LEU A 46 -6.37 10.74 11.19
CA LEU A 46 -5.62 10.84 9.92
C LEU A 46 -5.48 12.28 9.42
N LEU A 47 -6.42 13.14 9.79
CA LEU A 47 -6.47 14.58 9.45
C LEU A 47 -5.90 15.45 10.60
N VAL A 48 -6.00 14.87 11.79
CA VAL A 48 -5.77 15.29 13.17
C VAL A 48 -4.38 15.21 13.82
N PRO A 49 -3.42 16.20 13.90
CA PRO A 49 -2.20 16.09 14.74
C PRO A 49 -2.35 15.10 15.89
N SER A 50 -1.70 13.94 15.75
CA SER A 50 -1.96 12.71 16.48
C SER A 50 -0.67 12.00 16.84
N LEU A 51 -0.69 11.37 18.02
CA LEU A 51 0.39 10.59 18.61
C LEU A 51 -0.19 9.32 19.25
N VAL A 52 0.66 8.32 19.47
CA VAL A 52 0.32 7.19 20.36
C VAL A 52 0.97 7.48 21.70
N LEU A 53 0.17 7.55 22.76
CA LEU A 53 0.62 7.68 24.13
C LEU A 53 0.73 6.30 24.76
N HIS A 54 1.94 5.93 25.16
CA HIS A 54 2.24 4.70 25.89
C HIS A 54 2.27 5.01 27.39
N THR A 55 1.31 4.47 28.14
CA THR A 55 1.23 4.64 29.60
C THR A 55 1.23 3.29 30.30
N THR A 56 1.59 3.27 31.58
CA THR A 56 1.38 2.10 32.42
C THR A 56 0.07 2.23 33.19
N GLY A 57 -0.80 1.23 33.08
CA GLY A 57 -2.10 1.21 33.73
C GLY A 57 -1.99 1.47 35.23
N ALA A 58 -2.69 2.50 35.73
CA ALA A 58 -2.63 2.91 37.12
C ALA A 58 -3.09 1.79 38.05
N ARG A 59 -4.11 0.98 37.69
CA ARG A 59 -4.57 -0.14 38.52
C ARG A 59 -3.89 -1.46 38.17
N SER A 60 -3.67 -1.72 36.88
CA SER A 60 -3.27 -3.05 36.39
C SER A 60 -1.77 -3.23 36.21
N GLY A 61 -0.94 -2.18 36.24
CA GLY A 61 0.50 -2.26 35.95
C GLY A 61 0.87 -2.62 34.51
N GLN A 62 -0.08 -3.06 33.68
CA GLN A 62 0.13 -3.37 32.26
C GLN A 62 0.37 -2.12 31.39
N ARG A 63 1.17 -2.26 30.33
CA ARG A 63 1.36 -1.22 29.29
C ARG A 63 0.05 -1.01 28.50
N ARG A 64 -0.28 0.25 28.22
CA ARG A 64 -1.51 0.69 27.54
C ARG A 64 -1.18 1.73 26.48
N ASP A 65 -1.64 1.49 25.26
CA ASP A 65 -1.43 2.38 24.12
C ASP A 65 -2.72 3.13 23.79
N ASN A 66 -2.65 4.45 23.72
CA ASN A 66 -3.81 5.31 23.46
C ASN A 66 -3.51 6.23 22.27
N HIS A 67 -4.36 6.19 21.24
CA HIS A 67 -4.25 7.08 20.10
C HIS A 67 -4.93 8.41 20.45
N LEU A 68 -4.14 9.49 20.52
CA LEU A 68 -4.63 10.80 20.93
C LEU A 68 -4.37 11.85 19.84
N MET A 69 -5.30 12.80 19.73
CA MET A 69 -5.04 14.08 19.08
C MET A 69 -4.19 14.95 20.00
N TYR A 70 -3.29 15.77 19.45
CA TYR A 70 -2.44 16.71 20.19
C TYR A 70 -2.37 18.07 19.49
N THR A 71 -2.08 19.10 20.29
CA THR A 71 -1.82 20.48 19.86
C THR A 71 -0.38 20.83 20.23
N PRO A 72 0.52 21.14 19.29
CA PRO A 72 1.87 21.61 19.62
C PRO A 72 1.80 22.90 20.42
N ASP A 73 2.60 23.05 21.48
CA ASP A 73 2.60 24.27 22.30
C ASP A 73 3.61 25.33 21.83
N GLY A 74 4.38 25.03 20.78
CA GLY A 74 5.39 25.92 20.19
C GLY A 74 6.80 25.77 20.78
N HIS A 75 6.96 25.05 21.89
CA HIS A 75 8.24 24.89 22.61
C HIS A 75 8.71 23.43 22.62
N GLY A 76 8.42 22.69 21.56
CA GLY A 76 8.76 21.26 21.45
C GLY A 76 7.93 20.33 22.32
N SER A 77 6.88 20.83 22.99
CA SER A 77 5.98 20.02 23.81
C SER A 77 4.60 19.87 23.15
N ALA A 78 3.82 18.87 23.61
CA ALA A 78 2.52 18.54 23.03
C ALA A 78 1.41 18.63 24.09
N ILE A 79 0.30 19.31 23.77
CA ILE A 79 -0.89 19.38 24.62
C ILE A 79 -1.88 18.31 24.17
N VAL A 80 -2.32 17.45 25.10
CA VAL A 80 -3.36 16.44 24.87
C VAL A 80 -4.55 16.66 25.79
N ALA A 81 -5.76 16.48 25.25
CA ALA A 81 -7.01 16.69 25.99
C ALA A 81 -7.69 15.36 26.33
N GLY A 82 -8.08 15.20 27.60
CA GLY A 82 -8.81 14.06 28.18
C GLY A 82 -10.28 14.02 27.79
N THR A 83 -10.58 14.09 26.50
CA THR A 83 -11.94 14.02 25.96
C THR A 83 -12.29 12.57 25.59
N THR A 84 -13.56 12.20 25.76
CA THR A 84 -14.09 10.89 25.33
C THR A 84 -15.46 11.12 24.76
N PHE A 85 -15.54 11.79 23.61
CA PHE A 85 -16.81 12.11 22.92
C PHE A 85 -17.95 12.56 23.86
N ALA A 86 -17.67 13.51 24.76
CA ALA A 86 -18.60 14.05 25.76
C ALA A 86 -19.13 13.08 26.85
N GLN A 87 -18.50 11.91 27.07
CA GLN A 87 -18.84 11.05 28.20
C GLN A 87 -18.54 11.71 29.56
N ARG A 88 -19.41 11.45 30.55
CA ARG A 88 -19.32 11.99 31.92
C ARG A 88 -18.06 11.55 32.69
N ARG A 89 -17.40 10.45 32.29
CA ARG A 89 -16.17 9.95 32.94
C ARG A 89 -14.91 10.37 32.17
N HIS A 90 -13.81 10.54 32.89
CA HIS A 90 -12.50 10.76 32.26
C HIS A 90 -11.97 9.47 31.61
N PRO A 91 -11.25 9.57 30.49
CA PRO A 91 -10.60 8.41 29.89
C PRO A 91 -9.50 7.84 30.79
N GLY A 92 -9.35 6.51 30.73
CA GLY A 92 -8.45 5.73 31.60
C GLY A 92 -6.99 6.21 31.61
N TRP A 93 -6.47 6.63 30.45
CA TRP A 93 -5.09 7.12 30.32
C TRP A 93 -4.82 8.38 31.15
N THR A 94 -5.83 9.22 31.41
CA THR A 94 -5.65 10.42 32.24
C THR A 94 -5.32 10.05 33.69
N TYR A 95 -5.90 8.96 34.20
CA TYR A 95 -5.57 8.45 35.54
C TYR A 95 -4.18 7.82 35.57
N ASN A 96 -3.74 7.22 34.46
CA ASN A 96 -2.39 6.68 34.34
C ASN A 96 -1.36 7.81 34.46
N LEU A 97 -1.53 8.91 33.72
CA LEU A 97 -0.61 10.06 33.75
C LEU A 97 -0.59 10.79 35.09
N LEU A 98 -1.74 10.90 35.78
CA LEU A 98 -1.78 11.47 37.13
C LEU A 98 -1.00 10.64 38.14
N ARG A 99 -1.01 9.31 38.01
CA ARG A 99 -0.29 8.40 38.92
C ARG A 99 1.18 8.26 38.54
N ARG A 100 1.49 8.21 37.25
CA ARG A 100 2.83 8.07 36.69
C ARG A 100 3.00 9.04 35.53
N PRO A 101 3.60 10.23 35.78
CA PRO A 101 3.70 11.28 34.78
C PRO A 101 4.73 10.95 33.68
N ASP A 102 5.72 10.10 33.97
CA ASP A 102 6.69 9.66 32.97
C ASP A 102 6.06 8.60 32.04
N ALA A 103 6.13 8.84 30.73
CA ALA A 103 5.50 8.06 29.67
C ALA A 103 6.35 8.10 28.40
N SER A 104 6.03 7.30 27.38
CA SER A 104 6.61 7.47 26.05
C SER A 104 5.53 7.81 25.02
N ILE A 105 5.88 8.56 23.98
CA ILE A 105 5.01 8.84 22.85
C ILE A 105 5.64 8.37 21.55
N SER A 106 4.84 7.76 20.69
CA SER A 106 5.19 7.57 19.28
C SER A 106 4.57 8.69 18.45
N VAL A 107 5.41 9.59 17.95
CA VAL A 107 4.99 10.74 17.13
C VAL A 107 5.92 10.91 15.93
N ARG A 108 5.34 11.03 14.72
CA ARG A 108 6.10 11.18 13.45
C ARG A 108 7.19 10.11 13.24
N GLY A 109 6.96 8.89 13.73
CA GLY A 109 7.90 7.76 13.58
C GLY A 109 9.09 7.78 14.54
N ARG A 110 9.11 8.69 15.52
CA ARG A 110 10.06 8.71 16.63
C ARG A 110 9.33 8.32 17.91
N GLU A 111 9.95 7.48 18.72
CA GLU A 111 9.55 7.27 20.11
C GLU A 111 10.33 8.29 20.97
N LEU A 112 9.61 9.01 21.82
CA LEU A 112 10.18 10.02 22.71
C LEU A 112 9.69 9.74 24.13
N ASP A 113 10.62 9.69 25.08
CA ASP A 113 10.26 9.73 26.49
C ASP A 113 9.79 11.14 26.83
N VAL A 114 8.66 11.21 27.52
CA VAL A 114 8.00 12.45 27.89
C VAL A 114 7.58 12.41 29.35
N ARG A 115 7.57 13.58 29.98
CA ARG A 115 6.93 13.78 31.28
C ARG A 115 5.65 14.57 31.08
N ALA A 116 4.54 14.02 31.55
CA ALA A 116 3.23 14.64 31.51
C ALA A 116 3.02 15.57 32.71
N GLU A 117 2.58 16.79 32.44
CA GLU A 117 2.22 17.81 33.41
C GLU A 117 0.73 18.13 33.24
N LEU A 118 -0.07 18.06 34.31
CA LEU A 118 -1.46 18.48 34.27
C LEU A 118 -1.54 20.01 34.15
N ILE A 119 -2.36 20.52 33.25
CA ILE A 119 -2.65 21.95 33.11
C ILE A 119 -3.95 22.26 33.85
N ASP A 120 -3.83 22.61 35.12
CA ASP A 120 -4.94 22.89 36.05
C ASP A 120 -5.11 24.38 36.37
N ALA A 121 -4.02 25.16 36.42
CA ALA A 121 -4.05 26.59 36.67
C ALA A 121 -4.88 27.35 35.61
N ALA A 122 -5.86 28.15 36.04
CA ALA A 122 -6.83 28.81 35.15
C ALA A 122 -6.20 29.62 34.00
N PRO A 123 -5.16 30.46 34.19
CA PRO A 123 -4.54 31.20 33.09
C PRO A 123 -3.85 30.28 32.06
N ALA A 124 -3.14 29.26 32.55
CA ALA A 124 -2.45 28.29 31.69
C ALA A 124 -3.44 27.41 30.92
N ARG A 125 -4.58 27.13 31.54
CA ARG A 125 -5.68 26.35 30.97
C ARG A 125 -6.41 27.11 29.87
N GLU A 126 -6.73 28.39 30.07
CA GLU A 126 -7.31 29.24 29.03
C GLU A 126 -6.39 29.37 27.83
N LEU A 127 -5.08 29.54 28.06
CA LEU A 127 -4.10 29.59 26.98
C LEU A 127 -3.99 28.24 26.24
N ALA A 128 -4.05 27.12 26.95
CA ALA A 128 -4.08 25.80 26.35
C ALA A 128 -5.35 25.61 25.50
N TRP A 129 -6.51 26.04 26.00
CA TRP A 129 -7.78 25.99 25.25
C TRP A 129 -7.74 26.90 24.02
N SER A 130 -7.25 28.13 24.14
CA SER A 130 -7.09 29.04 23.01
C SER A 130 -6.23 28.42 21.90
N ARG A 131 -5.13 27.74 22.25
CA ARG A 131 -4.29 27.01 21.29
C ARG A 131 -5.00 25.81 20.67
N ILE A 132 -5.71 25.04 21.49
CA ILE A 132 -6.50 23.90 21.02
C ILE A 132 -7.60 24.39 20.07
N GLU A 133 -8.30 25.48 20.37
CA GLU A 133 -9.39 26.04 19.56
C GLU A 133 -8.90 26.76 18.30
N ALA A 134 -7.73 27.39 18.34
CA ALA A 134 -7.07 27.93 17.14
C ALA A 134 -6.75 26.81 16.14
N GLN A 135 -6.42 25.62 16.63
CA GLN A 135 -6.19 24.44 15.80
C GLN A 135 -7.48 23.67 15.47
N TRP A 136 -8.45 23.68 16.41
CA TRP A 136 -9.72 22.94 16.37
C TRP A 136 -10.88 23.84 16.81
N PRO A 137 -11.42 24.70 15.93
CA PRO A 137 -12.51 25.60 16.31
C PRO A 137 -13.70 24.84 16.89
N GLY A 138 -14.19 25.27 18.05
CA GLY A 138 -15.32 24.66 18.74
C GLY A 138 -15.01 23.39 19.55
N TYR A 139 -13.74 22.94 19.62
CA TYR A 139 -13.37 21.73 20.37
C TYR A 139 -13.66 21.83 21.88
N ARG A 140 -13.72 23.05 22.43
CA ARG A 140 -14.14 23.31 23.81
C ARG A 140 -15.61 22.97 24.07
N ALA A 141 -16.43 22.81 23.03
CA ALA A 141 -17.80 22.32 23.17
C ALA A 141 -17.86 20.93 23.83
N TYR A 142 -16.84 20.08 23.69
CA TYR A 142 -16.79 18.78 24.37
C TYR A 142 -16.70 18.90 25.88
N GLU A 143 -16.05 19.94 26.41
CA GLU A 143 -16.01 20.21 27.85
C GLU A 143 -17.41 20.59 28.34
N ARG A 144 -18.05 21.57 27.67
CA ARG A 144 -19.42 22.01 27.96
C ARG A 144 -20.44 20.88 27.88
N ALA A 145 -20.41 20.09 26.81
CA ALA A 145 -21.32 18.97 26.59
C ALA A 145 -21.13 17.82 27.58
N SER A 146 -19.91 17.65 28.13
CA SER A 146 -19.61 16.58 29.08
C SER A 146 -20.00 16.89 30.53
N GLY A 147 -20.27 18.17 30.84
CA GLY A 147 -20.55 18.64 32.21
C GLY A 147 -19.37 18.49 33.18
N ARG A 148 -18.14 18.30 32.67
CA ARG A 148 -16.93 18.12 33.48
C ARG A 148 -15.77 18.93 32.93
N THR A 149 -14.89 19.38 33.82
CA THR A 149 -13.62 20.02 33.43
C THR A 149 -12.71 18.98 32.77
N VAL A 150 -12.34 19.18 31.50
CA VAL A 150 -11.51 18.23 30.74
C VAL A 150 -10.05 18.30 31.20
N ARG A 151 -9.45 17.19 31.62
CA ARG A 151 -8.02 17.18 31.97
C ARG A 151 -7.17 17.46 30.73
N LEU A 152 -6.34 18.49 30.79
CA LEU A 152 -5.38 18.83 29.74
C LEU A 152 -3.99 18.48 30.27
N PHE A 153 -3.18 17.80 29.46
CA PHE A 153 -1.80 17.48 29.83
C PHE A 153 -0.84 18.09 28.82
N ARG A 154 0.24 18.69 29.32
CA ARG A 154 1.42 19.04 28.53
C ARG A 154 2.42 17.88 28.62
N LEU A 155 2.84 17.35 27.48
CA LEU A 155 3.85 16.32 27.34
C LEU A 155 5.18 16.98 26.96
N ARG A 156 6.13 17.00 27.88
CA ARG A 156 7.47 17.57 27.67
C ARG A 156 8.47 16.45 27.36
N PRO A 157 9.22 16.51 26.25
CA PRO A 157 10.31 15.56 26.01
C PRO A 157 11.34 15.59 27.13
N VAL A 158 11.81 14.41 27.57
CA VAL A 158 12.97 14.29 28.45
C VAL A 158 14.22 14.32 27.57
N ALA A 159 15.11 15.30 27.79
CA ALA A 159 16.35 15.38 27.03
C ALA A 159 17.22 14.13 27.28
N GLU A 160 17.73 13.52 26.22
CA GLU A 160 18.56 12.31 26.24
C GLU A 160 19.87 12.60 26.99
N GLN A 161 19.93 12.31 28.29
CA GLN A 161 21.18 12.23 29.02
C GLN A 161 21.87 10.92 28.62
N ALA A 162 22.98 11.03 27.89
CA ALA A 162 23.85 9.91 27.56
C ALA A 162 24.34 9.22 28.84
N VAL A 163 23.91 7.98 29.06
CA VAL A 163 24.46 7.09 30.09
C VAL A 163 25.07 5.87 29.38
N PRO A 164 26.37 5.57 29.56
CA PRO A 164 27.00 4.41 28.94
C PRO A 164 26.54 3.14 29.65
N ARG A 165 25.91 2.20 28.94
CA ARG A 165 25.53 0.90 29.51
C ARG A 165 26.62 -0.15 29.29
N ALA A 166 27.23 -0.52 30.41
CA ALA A 166 28.24 -1.56 30.58
C ALA A 166 27.73 -2.99 30.31
N ARG A 167 28.70 -3.87 30.12
CA ARG A 167 28.65 -5.28 29.69
C ARG A 167 27.78 -6.23 30.54
N ALA A 168 27.26 -7.22 29.80
CA ALA A 168 27.18 -8.67 30.07
C ALA A 168 26.32 -9.21 31.22
N ARG A 169 25.39 -10.12 30.87
CA ARG A 169 25.31 -11.47 31.45
C ARG A 169 24.93 -12.51 30.39
N SER A 170 25.74 -13.56 30.33
CA SER A 170 25.67 -14.84 29.58
C SER A 170 24.53 -15.76 30.05
N ARG A 171 23.86 -16.57 29.21
CA ARG A 171 24.18 -17.94 28.70
C ARG A 171 22.93 -18.47 27.94
N PRO A 172 22.92 -19.64 27.25
CA PRO A 172 24.00 -20.50 26.75
C PRO A 172 23.92 -20.74 25.21
N THR A 173 24.96 -21.41 24.71
CA THR A 173 25.28 -21.79 23.34
C THR A 173 24.41 -22.91 22.75
N GLU A 174 23.96 -22.76 21.50
CA GLU A 174 23.88 -23.88 20.55
C GLU A 174 23.96 -23.38 19.08
N PRO A 175 24.82 -23.95 18.22
CA PRO A 175 25.22 -23.35 16.94
C PRO A 175 24.46 -23.95 15.76
N ALA A 176 23.30 -23.40 15.40
CA ALA A 176 22.62 -23.78 14.14
C ALA A 176 21.68 -22.71 13.54
N ARG A 177 21.86 -21.42 13.88
CA ARG A 177 21.09 -20.31 13.27
C ARG A 177 21.92 -19.18 12.69
N ARG A 178 23.26 -19.32 12.67
CA ARG A 178 24.12 -18.42 11.90
C ARG A 178 24.23 -18.98 10.49
N LEU A 179 23.25 -18.65 9.64
CA LEU A 179 23.40 -18.48 8.19
C LEU A 179 22.10 -18.05 7.48
N ALA A 180 20.96 -18.02 8.17
CA ALA A 180 19.72 -17.42 7.65
C ALA A 180 19.28 -16.27 8.55
N GLY A 181 19.42 -15.03 8.10
CA GLY A 181 18.89 -13.88 8.83
C GLY A 181 19.72 -12.61 8.86
N MET A 182 20.64 -12.38 7.93
CA MET A 182 20.99 -11.00 7.56
C MET A 182 19.87 -10.45 6.68
N SER A 183 18.71 -10.19 7.28
CA SER A 183 17.73 -9.27 6.72
C SER A 183 18.43 -7.92 6.61
N ARG A 184 18.96 -7.60 5.43
CA ARG A 184 19.26 -6.22 5.06
C ARG A 184 18.01 -5.44 5.41
N ARG A 185 18.09 -4.54 6.39
CA ARG A 185 17.00 -3.60 6.70
C ARG A 185 16.63 -2.94 5.38
N ARG A 186 15.52 -3.38 4.76
CA ARG A 186 15.08 -2.84 3.46
C ARG A 186 14.94 -1.34 3.63
N ALA A 187 15.55 -0.58 2.73
CA ALA A 187 15.47 0.88 2.77
C ALA A 187 14.00 1.32 2.89
N SER A 188 13.75 2.33 3.73
CA SER A 188 12.40 2.85 3.91
C SER A 188 11.91 3.45 2.59
N GLU A 189 10.87 2.87 2.01
CA GLU A 189 10.20 3.39 0.81
C GLU A 189 8.80 3.87 1.20
N PRO A 190 8.69 5.10 1.72
CA PRO A 190 7.44 5.61 2.27
C PRO A 190 6.38 5.81 1.19
N ILE A 191 6.79 6.20 -0.03
CA ILE A 191 5.89 6.39 -1.18
C ILE A 191 5.28 5.04 -1.57
N TYR A 192 6.10 4.02 -1.79
CA TYR A 192 5.65 2.67 -2.11
C TYR A 192 4.74 2.11 -1.01
N SER A 193 5.17 2.18 0.24
CA SER A 193 4.36 1.67 1.36
C SER A 193 2.99 2.38 1.45
N THR A 194 2.92 3.65 1.07
CA THR A 194 1.65 4.40 1.01
C THR A 194 0.79 3.97 -0.17
N ALA A 195 1.38 3.77 -1.35
CA ALA A 195 0.68 3.27 -2.52
C ALA A 195 0.05 1.89 -2.28
N ILE A 196 0.78 0.98 -1.63
CA ILE A 196 0.26 -0.35 -1.25
C ILE A 196 -0.93 -0.21 -0.31
N VAL A 197 -0.84 0.63 0.73
CA VAL A 197 -1.94 0.85 1.67
C VAL A 197 -3.16 1.44 0.97
N ALA A 198 -2.96 2.41 0.07
CA ALA A 198 -4.03 3.02 -0.70
C ALA A 198 -4.71 1.99 -1.61
N GLY A 199 -3.94 1.18 -2.34
CA GLY A 199 -4.44 0.09 -3.17
C GLY A 199 -5.24 -0.93 -2.36
N ARG A 200 -4.73 -1.34 -1.19
CA ARG A 200 -5.44 -2.22 -0.24
C ARG A 200 -6.77 -1.62 0.22
N GLY A 201 -6.77 -0.33 0.54
CA GLY A 201 -7.98 0.38 0.96
C GLY A 201 -9.02 0.41 -0.16
N LEU A 202 -8.59 0.73 -1.38
CA LEU A 202 -9.44 0.73 -2.57
C LEU A 202 -10.03 -0.65 -2.85
N PHE A 203 -9.18 -1.69 -2.96
CA PHE A 203 -9.63 -3.04 -3.26
C PHE A 203 -10.46 -3.66 -2.13
N GLY A 204 -10.14 -3.32 -0.87
CA GLY A 204 -10.96 -3.67 0.29
C GLY A 204 -12.34 -3.00 0.27
N ALA A 205 -12.42 -1.73 -0.12
CA ALA A 205 -13.68 -1.01 -0.26
C ALA A 205 -14.55 -1.54 -1.40
N LEU A 206 -13.93 -2.00 -2.50
CA LEU A 206 -14.60 -2.73 -3.57
C LEU A 206 -15.05 -4.13 -3.14
N GLY A 207 -14.64 -4.62 -1.97
CA GLY A 207 -15.02 -5.95 -1.48
C GLY A 207 -14.51 -7.09 -2.35
N LEU A 208 -13.35 -6.94 -2.99
CA LEU A 208 -12.81 -7.96 -3.89
C LEU A 208 -12.57 -9.29 -3.14
N LYS A 209 -13.06 -10.38 -3.72
CA LYS A 209 -12.85 -11.74 -3.20
C LYS A 209 -11.58 -12.29 -3.82
N ARG A 210 -10.57 -12.61 -3.02
CA ARG A 210 -9.27 -13.06 -3.52
C ARG A 210 -9.11 -14.56 -3.33
N HIS A 211 -8.74 -15.25 -4.40
CA HIS A 211 -8.31 -16.65 -4.35
C HIS A 211 -6.86 -16.70 -4.82
N VAL A 212 -5.92 -17.09 -3.95
CA VAL A 212 -4.48 -17.04 -4.26
C VAL A 212 -3.89 -18.43 -4.09
N THR A 213 -3.16 -18.90 -5.09
CA THR A 213 -2.46 -20.19 -5.08
C THR A 213 -1.00 -20.01 -5.51
N GLY A 214 -0.11 -20.80 -4.90
CA GLY A 214 1.31 -20.87 -5.29
C GLY A 214 2.15 -19.65 -4.95
N VAL A 215 1.65 -18.71 -4.13
CA VAL A 215 2.37 -17.47 -3.79
C VAL A 215 3.70 -17.76 -3.07
N GLU A 216 3.79 -18.91 -2.41
CA GLU A 216 4.99 -19.49 -1.82
C GLU A 216 6.11 -19.78 -2.83
N ASN A 217 5.81 -19.83 -4.14
CA ASN A 217 6.82 -19.94 -5.19
C ASN A 217 7.60 -18.63 -5.39
N VAL A 218 7.11 -17.50 -4.86
CA VAL A 218 7.87 -16.24 -4.86
C VAL A 218 8.97 -16.36 -3.80
N PRO A 219 10.26 -16.21 -4.17
CA PRO A 219 11.34 -16.29 -3.20
C PRO A 219 11.19 -15.27 -2.08
N ASP A 220 11.53 -15.62 -0.84
CA ASP A 220 11.53 -14.67 0.29
C ASP A 220 12.71 -13.68 0.24
N THR A 221 13.79 -14.12 -0.40
CA THR A 221 15.08 -13.46 -0.56
C THR A 221 15.60 -13.65 -2.00
N GLY A 222 16.56 -12.82 -2.43
CA GLY A 222 17.08 -12.87 -3.80
C GLY A 222 16.12 -12.31 -4.87
N GLY A 223 16.60 -12.09 -6.08
CA GLY A 223 15.80 -11.54 -7.18
C GLY A 223 14.90 -12.59 -7.84
N ALA A 224 13.82 -12.15 -8.49
CA ALA A 224 13.01 -13.00 -9.37
C ALA A 224 12.25 -12.15 -10.39
N VAL A 225 12.03 -12.69 -11.57
CA VAL A 225 11.16 -12.08 -12.60
C VAL A 225 9.75 -12.67 -12.45
N LEU A 226 8.79 -11.85 -12.03
CA LEU A 226 7.37 -12.19 -12.07
C LEU A 226 6.84 -11.89 -13.46
N ALA A 227 6.74 -12.91 -14.31
CA ALA A 227 6.20 -12.80 -15.66
C ALA A 227 4.71 -13.07 -15.63
N MET A 228 3.88 -12.05 -15.87
CA MET A 228 2.45 -12.13 -15.60
C MET A 228 1.57 -11.83 -16.81
N THR A 229 0.41 -12.47 -16.84
CA THR A 229 -0.63 -12.20 -17.85
C THR A 229 -1.08 -10.75 -17.79
N HIS A 230 -1.49 -10.20 -18.94
CA HIS A 230 -1.97 -8.82 -19.00
C HIS A 230 -3.39 -8.68 -19.58
N PHE A 231 -4.43 -8.93 -18.77
CA PHE A 231 -5.83 -8.81 -19.17
C PHE A 231 -6.50 -7.52 -18.71
N GLY A 232 -5.90 -6.78 -17.76
CA GLY A 232 -6.47 -5.57 -17.19
C GLY A 232 -5.44 -4.54 -16.76
N TYR A 233 -5.85 -3.28 -16.67
CA TYR A 233 -4.92 -2.20 -16.31
C TYR A 233 -4.49 -2.23 -14.84
N LEU A 234 -5.18 -2.97 -13.97
CA LEU A 234 -4.93 -3.00 -12.52
C LEU A 234 -4.12 -4.21 -12.05
N GLU A 235 -3.70 -5.11 -12.95
CA GLU A 235 -3.00 -6.35 -12.57
C GLU A 235 -1.71 -6.10 -11.79
N PHE A 236 -0.92 -5.09 -12.18
CA PHE A 236 0.30 -4.73 -11.44
C PHE A 236 0.01 -4.45 -9.96
N ALA A 237 -1.07 -3.71 -9.67
CA ALA A 237 -1.46 -3.35 -8.31
C ALA A 237 -2.11 -4.52 -7.56
N LEU A 238 -2.85 -5.37 -8.27
CA LEU A 238 -3.47 -6.57 -7.72
C LEU A 238 -2.40 -7.62 -7.32
N VAL A 239 -1.43 -7.88 -8.20
CA VAL A 239 -0.30 -8.77 -7.94
C VAL A 239 0.57 -8.22 -6.82
N GLU A 240 0.93 -6.93 -6.86
CA GLU A 240 1.65 -6.27 -5.77
C GLU A 240 0.94 -6.44 -4.42
N TRP A 241 -0.39 -6.29 -4.39
CA TRP A 241 -1.15 -6.44 -3.16
C TRP A 241 -1.05 -7.85 -2.58
N VAL A 242 -1.22 -8.89 -3.40
CA VAL A 242 -1.18 -10.28 -2.91
C VAL A 242 0.24 -10.72 -2.55
N THR A 243 1.26 -10.32 -3.33
CA THR A 243 2.66 -10.59 -3.02
C THR A 243 3.05 -9.93 -1.69
N TRP A 244 2.76 -8.63 -1.53
CA TRP A 244 3.07 -7.93 -0.28
C TRP A 244 2.37 -8.53 0.94
N LEU A 245 1.17 -9.08 0.78
CA LEU A 245 0.47 -9.76 1.87
C LEU A 245 1.18 -11.04 2.32
N ALA A 246 1.80 -11.77 1.40
CA ALA A 246 2.49 -13.02 1.67
C ALA A 246 3.83 -12.79 2.36
N ASP A 247 4.70 -11.96 1.78
CA ASP A 247 6.13 -11.90 2.16
C ASP A 247 6.66 -10.47 2.40
N ARG A 248 5.80 -9.45 2.26
CA ARG A 248 6.13 -8.01 2.36
C ARG A 248 7.17 -7.55 1.33
N ARG A 249 7.43 -8.36 0.30
CA ARG A 249 8.22 -7.94 -0.87
C ARG A 249 7.45 -6.92 -1.68
N ARG A 250 8.19 -6.16 -2.48
CA ARG A 250 7.72 -5.12 -3.37
C ARG A 250 8.23 -5.43 -4.76
N ILE A 251 7.43 -5.14 -5.77
CA ILE A 251 7.72 -5.47 -7.17
C ILE A 251 8.14 -4.21 -7.95
N ARG A 252 9.29 -4.25 -8.60
CA ARG A 252 9.69 -3.19 -9.53
C ARG A 252 9.05 -3.49 -10.88
N PHE A 253 8.08 -2.69 -11.29
CA PHE A 253 7.47 -2.86 -12.61
C PHE A 253 8.24 -2.10 -13.67
N MET A 254 8.32 -2.70 -14.87
CA MET A 254 8.77 -2.02 -16.07
C MET A 254 7.55 -1.36 -16.74
N ALA A 255 7.59 -0.04 -16.96
CA ALA A 255 6.49 0.71 -17.57
C ALA A 255 7.01 1.72 -18.59
N LYS A 256 6.16 2.05 -19.59
CA LYS A 256 6.52 2.99 -20.67
C LYS A 256 6.96 4.34 -20.11
N GLN A 257 7.99 4.95 -20.71
CA GLN A 257 8.51 6.27 -20.34
C GLN A 257 7.42 7.34 -20.20
N SER A 258 6.40 7.34 -21.08
CA SER A 258 5.27 8.28 -21.01
C SER A 258 4.49 8.26 -19.69
N VAL A 259 4.49 7.13 -18.96
CA VAL A 259 3.88 7.04 -17.62
C VAL A 259 4.70 7.83 -16.59
N PHE A 260 6.02 7.90 -16.79
CA PHE A 260 6.96 8.63 -15.95
C PHE A 260 7.01 10.13 -16.25
N ASP A 261 6.60 10.53 -17.46
CA ASP A 261 6.61 11.93 -17.90
C ASP A 261 5.39 12.71 -17.38
N SER A 262 4.33 12.00 -16.98
CA SER A 262 3.15 12.61 -16.35
C SER A 262 3.51 13.27 -15.00
N PRO A 263 3.04 14.51 -14.74
CA PRO A 263 3.39 15.26 -13.53
C PRO A 263 2.84 14.64 -12.25
N VAL A 264 1.80 13.80 -12.34
CA VAL A 264 1.17 13.13 -11.19
C VAL A 264 1.71 11.72 -11.01
N THR A 265 1.67 10.89 -12.07
CA THR A 265 2.09 9.49 -11.96
C THR A 265 3.60 9.35 -11.95
N GLY A 266 4.34 10.26 -12.58
CA GLY A 266 5.79 10.18 -12.69
C GLY A 266 6.53 10.19 -11.35
N PRO A 267 6.30 11.17 -10.46
CA PRO A 267 6.91 11.17 -9.12
C PRO A 267 6.55 9.94 -8.30
N LEU A 268 5.31 9.44 -8.44
CA LEU A 268 4.85 8.22 -7.78
C LEU A 268 5.63 6.99 -8.27
N MET A 269 5.72 6.77 -9.58
CA MET A 269 6.45 5.63 -10.17
C MET A 269 7.95 5.66 -9.81
N ARG A 270 8.59 6.83 -9.85
CA ARG A 270 9.99 7.01 -9.41
C ARG A 270 10.15 6.75 -7.92
N GLY A 271 9.24 7.24 -7.08
CA GLY A 271 9.23 6.99 -5.64
C GLY A 271 9.01 5.53 -5.27
N MET A 272 8.40 4.75 -6.16
CA MET A 272 8.27 3.29 -6.07
C MET A 272 9.43 2.53 -6.71
N ARG A 273 10.43 3.25 -7.24
CA ARG A 273 11.61 2.69 -7.93
C ARG A 273 11.24 1.78 -9.10
N HIS A 274 10.13 2.05 -9.77
CA HIS A 274 9.78 1.37 -11.02
C HIS A 274 10.73 1.80 -12.14
N ILE A 275 10.86 0.94 -13.15
CA ILE A 275 11.83 1.09 -14.22
C ILE A 275 11.12 1.65 -15.45
N ALA A 276 11.54 2.84 -15.86
CA ALA A 276 11.03 3.47 -17.07
C ALA A 276 11.66 2.82 -18.30
N VAL A 277 10.82 2.46 -19.27
CA VAL A 277 11.23 1.84 -20.53
C VAL A 277 10.95 2.80 -21.66
N ASP A 278 12.04 3.28 -22.27
CA ASP A 278 11.96 3.90 -23.59
C ASP A 278 11.92 2.79 -24.65
N MET A 279 10.88 2.80 -25.48
CA MET A 279 10.72 1.82 -26.55
C MET A 279 11.72 2.02 -27.70
N LYS A 280 12.34 3.21 -27.80
CA LYS A 280 13.40 3.52 -28.78
C LYS A 280 14.80 3.22 -28.26
N ALA A 281 15.00 3.23 -26.93
CA ALA A 281 16.30 3.09 -26.28
C ALA A 281 16.24 2.16 -25.05
N GLY A 282 15.90 0.89 -25.28
CA GLY A 282 15.60 -0.09 -24.20
C GLY A 282 16.80 -0.59 -23.39
N ALA A 283 18.04 -0.42 -23.87
CA ALA A 283 19.24 -0.98 -23.25
C ALA A 283 19.47 -0.47 -21.81
N ALA A 284 19.23 0.82 -21.56
CA ALA A 284 19.40 1.40 -20.23
C ALA A 284 18.36 0.87 -19.22
N ALA A 285 17.11 0.67 -19.67
CA ALA A 285 16.07 0.09 -18.82
C ALA A 285 16.36 -1.38 -18.51
N TYR A 286 16.89 -2.12 -19.49
CA TYR A 286 17.29 -3.50 -19.34
C TYR A 286 18.44 -3.65 -18.33
N ALA A 287 19.50 -2.85 -18.45
CA ALA A 287 20.62 -2.88 -17.50
C ALA A 287 20.18 -2.59 -16.06
N LYS A 288 19.31 -1.58 -15.86
CA LYS A 288 18.72 -1.27 -14.55
C LYS A 288 17.88 -2.41 -13.99
N ALA A 289 17.17 -3.15 -14.86
CA ALA A 289 16.38 -4.30 -14.44
C ALA A 289 17.28 -5.46 -13.98
N VAL A 290 18.36 -5.75 -14.71
CA VAL A 290 19.37 -6.74 -14.30
C VAL A 290 20.03 -6.36 -12.97
N GLU A 291 20.39 -5.08 -12.80
CA GLU A 291 20.95 -4.57 -11.54
C GLU A 291 19.97 -4.75 -10.37
N ALA A 292 18.70 -4.38 -10.56
CA ALA A 292 17.68 -4.55 -9.54
C ALA A 292 17.48 -6.03 -9.15
N LEU A 293 17.43 -6.92 -10.14
CA LEU A 293 17.31 -8.37 -9.92
C LEU A 293 18.50 -8.91 -9.13
N ARG A 294 19.74 -8.59 -9.55
CA ARG A 294 20.97 -8.97 -8.82
C ARG A 294 21.03 -8.35 -7.41
N GLY A 295 20.43 -7.17 -7.24
CA GLY A 295 20.24 -6.51 -5.95
C GLY A 295 19.22 -7.18 -5.01
N GLY A 296 18.49 -8.19 -5.49
CA GLY A 296 17.50 -8.93 -4.72
C GLY A 296 16.07 -8.38 -4.81
N GLU A 297 15.77 -7.53 -5.79
CA GLU A 297 14.42 -6.99 -6.02
C GLU A 297 13.57 -7.98 -6.84
N LEU A 298 12.25 -7.96 -6.64
CA LEU A 298 11.32 -8.61 -7.57
C LEU A 298 11.10 -7.69 -8.77
N LEU A 299 11.10 -8.24 -9.98
CA LEU A 299 10.79 -7.49 -11.19
C LEU A 299 9.49 -7.99 -11.80
N GLY A 300 8.51 -7.11 -11.94
CA GLY A 300 7.23 -7.42 -12.58
C GLY A 300 7.28 -7.08 -14.07
N VAL A 301 7.02 -8.08 -14.91
CA VAL A 301 7.07 -7.96 -16.37
C VAL A 301 5.78 -8.52 -16.99
N PHE A 302 5.24 -7.80 -17.97
CA PHE A 302 4.12 -8.24 -18.81
C PHE A 302 4.67 -8.66 -20.19
N PRO A 303 5.03 -9.93 -20.39
CA PRO A 303 5.71 -10.37 -21.61
C PRO A 303 4.84 -10.27 -22.88
N GLU A 304 3.51 -10.15 -22.75
CA GLU A 304 2.56 -9.96 -23.85
C GLU A 304 2.62 -8.57 -24.51
N ALA A 305 3.38 -7.62 -23.93
CA ALA A 305 3.59 -6.26 -24.43
C ALA A 305 2.32 -5.39 -24.62
N GLY A 306 1.26 -5.66 -23.86
CA GLY A 306 0.06 -4.83 -23.78
C GLY A 306 -1.14 -5.57 -23.22
N VAL A 307 -2.18 -4.84 -22.85
CA VAL A 307 -3.44 -5.45 -22.37
C VAL A 307 -4.11 -6.23 -23.51
N SER A 308 -4.38 -7.50 -23.28
CA SER A 308 -5.12 -8.39 -24.17
C SER A 308 -6.63 -8.18 -23.99
N ALA A 309 -7.34 -7.95 -25.10
CA ALA A 309 -8.80 -7.81 -25.11
C ALA A 309 -9.51 -9.16 -25.31
N SER A 310 -8.80 -10.20 -25.78
CA SER A 310 -9.34 -11.56 -25.94
C SER A 310 -9.27 -12.38 -24.65
N PHE A 311 -8.55 -11.89 -23.64
CA PHE A 311 -8.31 -12.58 -22.36
C PHE A 311 -7.71 -13.99 -22.51
N THR A 312 -6.91 -14.16 -23.56
CA THR A 312 -6.08 -15.33 -23.84
C THR A 312 -4.61 -14.92 -23.84
N VAL A 313 -3.71 -15.85 -23.51
CA VAL A 313 -2.27 -15.58 -23.49
C VAL A 313 -1.77 -15.35 -24.91
N ARG A 314 -1.17 -14.19 -25.15
CA ARG A 314 -0.60 -13.82 -26.45
C ARG A 314 0.79 -14.42 -26.67
N GLU A 315 1.32 -14.20 -27.87
CA GLU A 315 2.75 -14.36 -28.11
C GLU A 315 3.57 -13.46 -27.18
N LEU A 316 4.63 -14.03 -26.63
CA LEU A 316 5.45 -13.40 -25.61
C LEU A 316 6.73 -12.81 -26.20
N LYS A 317 7.12 -11.64 -25.70
CA LYS A 317 8.47 -11.10 -25.92
C LYS A 317 9.48 -11.83 -25.05
N THR A 318 10.68 -12.04 -25.57
CA THR A 318 11.77 -12.76 -24.89
C THR A 318 12.42 -12.00 -23.72
N GLY A 319 12.04 -10.74 -23.48
CA GLY A 319 12.68 -9.88 -22.49
C GLY A 319 12.67 -10.44 -21.07
N ALA A 320 11.56 -11.08 -20.65
CA ALA A 320 11.44 -11.64 -19.30
C ALA A 320 12.46 -12.77 -19.04
N VAL A 321 12.59 -13.71 -19.98
CA VAL A 321 13.52 -14.85 -19.85
C VAL A 321 14.97 -14.41 -20.00
N ARG A 322 15.26 -13.42 -20.85
CA ARG A 322 16.61 -12.85 -21.00
C ARG A 322 17.08 -12.16 -19.73
N LEU A 323 16.23 -11.32 -19.13
CA LEU A 323 16.51 -10.67 -17.85
C LEU A 323 16.79 -11.68 -16.74
N ALA A 324 16.01 -12.76 -16.69
CA ALA A 324 16.18 -13.82 -15.71
C ALA A 324 17.50 -14.59 -15.91
N ALA A 325 17.82 -15.00 -17.14
CA ALA A 325 19.06 -15.69 -17.48
C ALA A 325 20.29 -14.83 -17.14
N GLU A 326 20.28 -13.56 -17.54
CA GLU A 326 21.42 -12.67 -17.31
C GLU A 326 21.62 -12.29 -15.84
N ALA A 327 20.53 -12.12 -15.09
CA ALA A 327 20.61 -11.87 -13.65
C ALA A 327 20.86 -13.14 -12.82
N GLY A 328 20.74 -14.33 -13.41
CA GLY A 328 20.86 -15.60 -12.70
C GLY A 328 19.73 -15.83 -11.69
N VAL A 329 18.50 -15.44 -12.03
CA VAL A 329 17.31 -15.49 -11.15
C VAL A 329 16.17 -16.26 -11.82
N PRO A 330 15.23 -16.85 -11.06
CA PRO A 330 14.11 -17.57 -11.65
C PRO A 330 13.07 -16.64 -12.27
N VAL A 331 12.35 -17.16 -13.26
CA VAL A 331 11.08 -16.61 -13.73
C VAL A 331 9.94 -17.29 -12.98
N ILE A 332 9.08 -16.53 -12.33
CA ILE A 332 7.83 -17.01 -11.73
C ILE A 332 6.68 -16.64 -12.68
N PRO A 333 6.03 -17.61 -13.35
CA PRO A 333 4.84 -17.34 -14.16
C PRO A 333 3.66 -17.00 -13.24
N VAL A 334 2.93 -15.92 -13.54
CA VAL A 334 1.78 -15.47 -12.74
C VAL A 334 0.57 -15.25 -13.63
N ALA A 335 -0.50 -16.00 -13.41
CA ALA A 335 -1.79 -15.75 -14.05
C ALA A 335 -2.73 -15.03 -13.09
N VAL A 336 -3.49 -14.07 -13.64
CA VAL A 336 -4.55 -13.36 -12.92
C VAL A 336 -5.85 -13.48 -13.71
N TRP A 337 -6.93 -13.89 -13.05
CA TRP A 337 -8.25 -14.00 -13.65
C TRP A 337 -9.29 -13.22 -12.84
N GLY A 338 -10.18 -12.51 -13.54
CA GLY A 338 -11.21 -11.65 -12.94
C GLY A 338 -10.77 -10.20 -12.70
N GLY A 339 -9.47 -9.91 -12.69
CA GLY A 339 -8.95 -8.55 -12.53
C GLY A 339 -9.36 -7.59 -13.67
N HIS A 340 -9.49 -8.12 -14.90
CA HIS A 340 -9.94 -7.36 -16.08
C HIS A 340 -11.38 -6.87 -15.98
N ARG A 341 -12.21 -7.51 -15.13
CA ARG A 341 -13.57 -7.06 -14.82
C ARG A 341 -13.62 -5.76 -14.03
N LEU A 342 -12.49 -5.26 -13.52
CA LEU A 342 -12.42 -3.98 -12.80
C LEU A 342 -12.10 -2.81 -13.71
N LEU A 343 -11.15 -3.02 -14.62
CA LEU A 343 -10.69 -2.03 -15.60
C LEU A 343 -9.87 -2.72 -16.68
N THR A 344 -10.37 -2.72 -17.91
CA THR A 344 -9.68 -3.29 -19.06
C THR A 344 -9.83 -2.41 -20.31
N LYS A 345 -9.17 -2.83 -21.37
CA LYS A 345 -9.10 -2.18 -22.67
C LYS A 345 -10.34 -2.50 -23.49
N GLY A 346 -10.86 -1.50 -24.19
CA GLY A 346 -11.99 -1.70 -25.12
C GLY A 346 -13.36 -1.93 -24.47
N HIS A 347 -13.46 -1.90 -23.14
CA HIS A 347 -14.72 -2.07 -22.44
C HIS A 347 -14.87 -1.08 -21.27
N ARG A 348 -16.06 -0.51 -21.11
CA ARG A 348 -16.38 0.45 -20.04
C ARG A 348 -17.12 -0.26 -18.90
N VAL A 349 -16.37 -0.68 -17.89
CA VAL A 349 -16.93 -1.30 -16.67
C VAL A 349 -17.65 -0.24 -15.82
N GLY A 350 -18.93 -0.45 -15.53
CA GLY A 350 -19.72 0.38 -14.61
C GLY A 350 -19.16 0.36 -13.19
N PHE A 351 -19.52 1.38 -12.38
CA PHE A 351 -18.98 1.49 -11.02
C PHE A 351 -19.45 0.35 -10.09
N LEU A 352 -20.75 0.02 -10.14
CA LEU A 352 -21.34 -1.03 -9.29
C LEU A 352 -20.83 -2.43 -9.66
N GLU A 353 -20.53 -2.67 -10.94
CA GLU A 353 -20.00 -3.95 -11.44
C GLU A 353 -18.61 -4.29 -10.88
N ARG A 354 -17.90 -3.31 -10.33
CA ARG A 354 -16.56 -3.51 -9.73
C ARG A 354 -16.61 -4.07 -8.32
N PHE A 355 -17.79 -4.09 -7.69
CA PHE A 355 -17.93 -4.55 -6.31
C PHE A 355 -18.06 -6.07 -6.22
N GLY A 356 -17.41 -6.68 -5.24
CA GLY A 356 -17.55 -8.11 -4.95
C GLY A 356 -16.92 -9.05 -6.00
N VAL A 357 -16.23 -8.50 -7.00
CA VAL A 357 -15.60 -9.27 -8.08
C VAL A 357 -14.58 -10.26 -7.51
N PRO A 358 -14.71 -11.57 -7.81
CA PRO A 358 -13.66 -12.54 -7.53
C PRO A 358 -12.44 -12.28 -8.40
N VAL A 359 -11.26 -12.25 -7.79
CA VAL A 359 -9.98 -12.16 -8.48
C VAL A 359 -9.14 -13.35 -8.03
N SER A 360 -8.83 -14.23 -8.97
CA SER A 360 -8.04 -15.43 -8.75
C SER A 360 -6.61 -15.22 -9.24
N PHE A 361 -5.64 -15.70 -8.48
CA PHE A 361 -4.20 -15.55 -8.74
C PHE A 361 -3.55 -16.93 -8.67
N ALA A 362 -2.71 -17.22 -9.65
CA ALA A 362 -1.93 -18.43 -9.69
C ALA A 362 -0.46 -18.08 -9.96
N PHE A 363 0.38 -18.32 -8.97
CA PHE A 363 1.84 -18.21 -9.06
C PHE A 363 2.40 -19.60 -9.34
N GLY A 364 2.88 -19.85 -10.55
CA GLY A 364 3.39 -21.15 -10.95
C GLY A 364 4.78 -21.45 -10.40
N ALA A 365 5.21 -22.69 -10.64
CA ALA A 365 6.54 -23.14 -10.25
C ALA A 365 7.65 -22.28 -10.91
N PRO A 366 8.77 -22.03 -10.20
CA PRO A 366 9.90 -21.29 -10.76
C PRO A 366 10.47 -21.96 -12.01
N ILE A 367 10.72 -21.17 -13.05
CA ILE A 367 11.41 -21.56 -14.28
C ILE A 367 12.82 -20.99 -14.23
N THR A 368 13.82 -21.88 -14.19
CA THR A 368 15.22 -21.51 -14.36
C THR A 368 15.55 -21.46 -15.84
N VAL A 369 16.19 -20.38 -16.28
CA VAL A 369 16.66 -20.20 -17.66
C VAL A 369 18.18 -20.26 -17.63
N GLY A 370 18.77 -21.18 -18.40
CA GLY A 370 20.22 -21.29 -18.51
C GLY A 370 20.81 -20.08 -19.24
N ALA A 371 22.07 -19.72 -18.95
CA ALA A 371 22.75 -18.60 -19.61
C ALA A 371 22.86 -18.80 -21.13
N ASP A 372 23.07 -20.05 -21.57
CA ASP A 372 23.23 -20.43 -22.98
C ASP A 372 21.93 -21.00 -23.60
N GLU A 373 20.82 -20.98 -22.87
CA GLU A 373 19.55 -21.50 -23.36
C GLU A 373 18.96 -20.56 -24.44
N ASP A 374 18.42 -21.13 -25.51
CA ASP A 374 17.71 -20.34 -26.52
C ASP A 374 16.49 -19.63 -25.88
N ALA A 375 16.54 -18.30 -25.87
CA ALA A 375 15.51 -17.45 -25.29
C ALA A 375 14.12 -17.69 -25.90
N ARG A 376 14.01 -18.12 -27.17
CA ARG A 376 12.73 -18.46 -27.80
C ARG A 376 12.15 -19.75 -27.23
N VAL A 377 12.99 -20.77 -27.01
CA VAL A 377 12.59 -22.03 -26.37
C VAL A 377 12.14 -21.77 -24.93
N ALA A 378 12.93 -21.03 -24.15
CA ALA A 378 12.56 -20.64 -22.79
C ALA A 378 11.25 -19.82 -22.76
N THR A 379 11.05 -18.93 -23.73
CA THR A 379 9.82 -18.15 -23.86
C THR A 379 8.60 -19.02 -24.21
N GLY A 380 8.78 -20.04 -25.06
CA GLY A 380 7.74 -21.03 -25.36
C GLY A 380 7.26 -21.76 -24.11
N ARG A 381 8.21 -22.28 -23.31
CA ARG A 381 7.91 -22.93 -22.02
C ARG A 381 7.18 -22.00 -21.05
N LEU A 382 7.61 -20.74 -20.98
CA LEU A 382 6.93 -19.72 -20.17
C LEU A 382 5.48 -19.47 -20.64
N ARG A 383 5.26 -19.39 -21.96
CA ARG A 383 3.93 -19.20 -22.56
C ARG A 383 3.00 -20.37 -22.25
N GLU A 384 3.48 -21.59 -22.47
CA GLU A 384 2.75 -22.82 -22.12
C GLU A 384 2.35 -22.82 -20.65
N ARG A 385 3.31 -22.51 -19.76
CA ARG A 385 3.02 -22.48 -18.32
C ARG A 385 2.03 -21.40 -17.93
N LEU A 386 2.08 -20.21 -18.54
CA LEU A 386 1.08 -19.17 -18.32
C LEU A 386 -0.31 -19.61 -18.82
N GLN A 387 -0.39 -20.26 -19.98
CA GLN A 387 -1.65 -20.76 -20.53
C GLN A 387 -2.27 -21.81 -19.60
N GLU A 388 -1.50 -22.78 -19.12
CA GLU A 388 -1.97 -23.79 -18.16
C GLU A 388 -2.55 -23.15 -16.87
N LEU A 389 -1.88 -22.11 -16.35
CA LEU A 389 -2.34 -21.40 -15.16
C LEU A 389 -3.64 -20.64 -15.45
N VAL A 390 -3.75 -19.97 -16.60
CA VAL A 390 -4.98 -19.27 -17.04
C VAL A 390 -6.13 -20.26 -17.19
N ASP A 391 -5.92 -21.37 -17.91
CA ASP A 391 -6.94 -22.38 -18.13
C ASP A 391 -7.47 -22.94 -16.82
N ARG A 392 -6.58 -23.19 -15.85
CA ARG A 392 -6.98 -23.62 -14.50
C ARG A 392 -7.81 -22.55 -13.81
N LEU A 393 -7.34 -21.30 -13.79
CA LEU A 393 -8.06 -20.20 -13.15
C LEU A 393 -9.44 -19.95 -13.77
N GLN A 394 -9.58 -20.14 -15.08
CA GLN A 394 -10.85 -20.03 -15.81
C GLN A 394 -11.80 -21.18 -15.45
N ARG A 395 -11.32 -22.43 -15.41
CA ARG A 395 -12.14 -23.59 -15.03
C ARG A 395 -12.62 -23.53 -13.58
N GLU A 396 -11.78 -23.06 -12.67
CA GLU A 396 -12.07 -22.99 -11.22
C GLU A 396 -12.78 -21.68 -10.83
N TYR A 397 -13.09 -20.81 -11.79
CA TYR A 397 -13.64 -19.49 -11.48
C TYR A 397 -15.07 -19.61 -10.92
N PRO A 398 -15.40 -18.95 -9.79
CA PRO A 398 -16.65 -19.20 -9.07
C PRO A 398 -17.89 -18.51 -9.68
N VAL A 399 -17.76 -17.89 -10.86
CA VAL A 399 -18.83 -17.14 -11.52
C VAL A 399 -18.91 -17.62 -12.96
N ASP A 400 -20.09 -18.09 -13.37
CA ASP A 400 -20.35 -18.46 -14.76
C ASP A 400 -20.20 -17.24 -15.68
N GLY A 401 -19.41 -17.40 -16.73
CA GLY A 401 -19.11 -16.38 -17.72
C GLY A 401 -19.84 -16.56 -19.05
N THR A 402 -20.75 -17.53 -19.15
CA THR A 402 -21.55 -17.75 -20.36
C THR A 402 -22.28 -16.47 -20.77
N GLY A 403 -22.10 -16.06 -22.04
CA GLY A 403 -22.64 -14.82 -22.60
C GLY A 403 -21.95 -13.53 -22.14
N ALA A 404 -21.03 -13.60 -21.18
CA ALA A 404 -20.41 -12.41 -20.60
C ALA A 404 -19.25 -11.86 -21.44
N TRP A 405 -19.14 -10.53 -21.50
CA TRP A 405 -18.10 -9.83 -22.27
C TRP A 405 -16.68 -10.11 -21.77
N TRP A 406 -16.54 -10.47 -20.49
CA TRP A 406 -15.26 -10.72 -19.84
C TRP A 406 -14.77 -12.16 -20.01
N GLN A 407 -15.55 -13.02 -20.67
CA GLN A 407 -15.25 -14.43 -20.89
C GLN A 407 -14.87 -14.67 -22.38
N PRO A 408 -13.83 -15.47 -22.68
CA PRO A 408 -13.47 -15.83 -24.05
C PRO A 408 -14.59 -16.58 -24.77
N ARG A 409 -14.71 -16.42 -26.10
CA ARG A 409 -15.71 -17.15 -26.91
C ARG A 409 -15.55 -18.67 -26.85
N SER A 410 -14.31 -19.16 -26.76
CA SER A 410 -14.02 -20.59 -26.58
C SER A 410 -14.61 -21.17 -25.28
N LEU A 411 -14.96 -20.32 -24.32
CA LEU A 411 -15.59 -20.68 -23.06
C LEU A 411 -17.04 -20.14 -22.95
N GLY A 412 -17.69 -19.87 -24.09
CA GLY A 412 -19.10 -19.45 -24.15
C GLY A 412 -19.33 -17.96 -23.88
N GLY A 413 -18.29 -17.14 -23.77
CA GLY A 413 -18.40 -15.69 -23.58
C GLY A 413 -18.52 -14.87 -24.87
N THR A 414 -18.39 -13.55 -24.75
CA THR A 414 -18.51 -12.60 -25.86
C THR A 414 -17.27 -11.72 -26.07
N ALA A 415 -16.16 -12.01 -25.38
CA ALA A 415 -14.90 -11.29 -25.62
C ALA A 415 -14.45 -11.40 -27.10
N PRO A 416 -13.73 -10.40 -27.64
CA PRO A 416 -13.15 -10.49 -28.98
C PRO A 416 -12.27 -11.73 -29.16
N THR A 417 -12.25 -12.30 -30.37
CA THR A 417 -11.26 -13.36 -30.66
C THR A 417 -9.83 -12.80 -30.67
N PRO A 418 -8.80 -13.64 -30.52
CA PRO A 418 -7.42 -13.21 -30.65
C PRO A 418 -7.15 -12.46 -31.97
N GLU A 419 -7.74 -12.91 -33.09
CA GLU A 419 -7.61 -12.30 -34.41
C GLU A 419 -8.27 -10.91 -34.45
N GLU A 420 -9.50 -10.78 -33.95
CA GLU A 420 -10.22 -9.49 -33.87
C GLU A 420 -9.47 -8.49 -32.97
N ALA A 421 -8.97 -8.96 -31.83
CA ALA A 421 -8.19 -8.15 -30.90
C ALA A 421 -6.86 -7.69 -31.52
N ALA A 422 -6.18 -8.57 -32.25
CA ALA A 422 -4.95 -8.24 -32.98
C ALA A 422 -5.20 -7.22 -34.09
N ALA A 423 -6.26 -7.37 -34.88
CA ALA A 423 -6.66 -6.43 -35.91
C ALA A 423 -6.98 -5.04 -35.31
N SER A 424 -7.71 -4.99 -34.20
CA SER A 424 -7.99 -3.74 -33.47
C SER A 424 -6.73 -3.07 -32.90
N ASP A 425 -5.75 -3.84 -32.45
CA ASP A 425 -4.45 -3.33 -32.00
C ASP A 425 -3.67 -2.72 -33.16
N ALA A 426 -3.54 -3.44 -34.28
CA ALA A 426 -2.85 -2.98 -35.48
C ALA A 426 -3.45 -1.69 -36.03
N ALA A 427 -4.78 -1.61 -36.15
CA ALA A 427 -5.48 -0.41 -36.62
C ALA A 427 -5.22 0.82 -35.72
N ARG A 428 -5.15 0.63 -34.40
CA ARG A 428 -4.87 1.72 -33.46
C ARG A 428 -3.43 2.19 -33.49
N ASP A 429 -2.50 1.27 -33.67
CA ASP A 429 -1.08 1.61 -33.77
C ASP A 429 -0.81 2.35 -35.09
N ALA A 430 -1.39 1.90 -36.21
CA ALA A 430 -1.37 2.64 -37.48
C ALA A 430 -1.96 4.05 -37.35
N ALA A 431 -3.13 4.20 -36.70
CA ALA A 431 -3.74 5.51 -36.47
C ALA A 431 -2.93 6.42 -35.53
N ARG A 432 -2.09 5.85 -34.65
CA ARG A 432 -1.16 6.63 -33.80
C ARG A 432 0.08 7.05 -34.58
N GLU A 433 0.57 6.20 -35.46
CA GLU A 433 1.70 6.50 -36.34
C GLU A 433 1.33 7.60 -37.33
N ALA A 434 0.16 7.52 -37.96
CA ALA A 434 -0.35 8.58 -38.84
C ALA A 434 -0.42 9.95 -38.13
N ARG A 435 -1.05 10.01 -36.94
CA ARG A 435 -1.10 11.24 -36.12
C ARG A 435 0.26 11.78 -35.69
N ARG A 436 1.28 10.92 -35.61
CA ARG A 436 2.66 11.33 -35.29
C ARG A 436 3.44 11.79 -36.52
N ALA A 437 3.05 11.35 -37.70
CA ALA A 437 3.63 11.83 -38.96
C ALA A 437 3.06 13.20 -39.35
N GLU A 438 1.82 13.49 -38.93
CA GLU A 438 1.14 14.77 -39.14
C GLU A 438 1.52 15.88 -38.15
N ALA A 439 2.17 15.53 -37.02
CA ALA A 439 2.57 16.44 -35.94
C ALA A 439 4.09 16.60 -35.88
#